data_AF-A0A4U9D9J7-F1
#
_entry.id   AF-A0A4U9D9J7-F1
#
_cell.length_a   1.000
_cell.length_b   1.000
_cell.length_c   1.000
_cell.angle_alpha   90.00
_cell.angle_beta   90.00
_cell.angle_gamma   90.00
#
_symmetry.space_group_name_H-M   'P 1'
#
loop_
_entity.id
_entity.type
_entity.pdbx_description
1 polymer ?
#
loop_
_entity_poly.entity_id
_entity_poly.type
_entity_poly.pdbx_seq_one_letter_code
_entity_poly.pdbx_strand_id
1 'polypeptide(L)'
;MIKIKKGLDLPIAGMPIQQTTSQIAVKRVALLGEEYVGMRPSMAVQEGDRVQKGQPLFEDKKNPGVHFTAPASGVISAVHRGERRVLQSW
;
A
#
# COMPACT_ATOMS: atom_id res chain seq x y z
N MET A 1 -19.95 0.78 33.07
CA MET A 1 -21.02 0.35 32.13
C MET A 1 -20.37 -0.44 31.01
N ILE A 2 -20.67 -1.74 30.88
CA ILE A 2 -20.03 -2.65 29.89
C ILE A 2 -20.87 -2.66 28.62
N LYS A 3 -20.28 -2.33 27.46
CA LYS A 3 -20.95 -2.41 26.15
C LYS A 3 -20.90 -3.85 25.63
N ILE A 4 -22.04 -4.55 25.67
CA ILE A 4 -22.19 -5.87 25.07
C ILE A 4 -22.52 -5.70 23.59
N LYS A 5 -21.67 -6.20 22.70
CA LYS A 5 -21.96 -6.29 21.25
C LYS A 5 -22.52 -7.68 20.96
N LYS A 6 -23.69 -7.76 20.31
CA LYS A 6 -24.27 -9.03 19.81
C LYS A 6 -23.55 -9.40 18.51
N GLY A 7 -22.39 -10.05 18.64
CA GLY A 7 -21.63 -10.63 17.53
C GLY A 7 -21.57 -12.15 17.65
N LEU A 8 -21.35 -12.83 16.53
CA LEU A 8 -21.06 -14.26 16.46
C LEU A 8 -19.57 -14.44 16.22
N ASP A 9 -18.92 -15.30 17.00
CA ASP A 9 -17.54 -15.72 16.73
C ASP A 9 -17.54 -16.64 15.50
N LEU A 10 -16.82 -16.24 14.46
CA LEU A 10 -16.75 -17.00 13.21
C LEU A 10 -15.80 -18.20 13.39
N PRO A 11 -16.26 -19.45 13.21
CA PRO A 11 -15.43 -20.65 13.38
C PRO A 11 -14.55 -20.87 12.14
N ILE A 12 -13.47 -20.10 12.02
CA ILE A 12 -12.51 -20.18 10.91
C ILE A 12 -11.27 -20.95 11.37
N ALA A 13 -10.92 -22.01 10.63
CA ALA A 13 -9.70 -22.77 10.88
C ALA A 13 -8.43 -21.99 10.45
N GLY A 14 -7.29 -22.30 11.06
CA GLY A 14 -6.00 -21.68 10.71
C GLY A 14 -5.67 -20.40 11.49
N MET A 15 -6.19 -20.25 12.71
CA MET A 15 -5.81 -19.14 13.59
C MET A 15 -4.30 -19.08 13.79
N PRO A 16 -3.66 -17.91 13.65
CA PRO A 16 -2.22 -17.78 13.84
C PRO A 16 -1.85 -17.93 15.31
N ILE A 17 -0.68 -18.54 15.55
CA ILE A 17 -0.06 -18.55 16.87
C ILE A 17 0.30 -17.11 17.23
N GLN A 18 -0.08 -16.68 18.44
CA GLN A 18 0.19 -15.32 18.94
C GLN A 18 1.63 -15.17 19.42
N GLN A 19 2.59 -15.44 18.54
CA GLN A 19 4.03 -15.34 18.77
C GLN A 19 4.70 -14.69 17.57
N THR A 20 5.73 -13.89 17.82
CA THR A 20 6.51 -13.26 16.75
C THR A 20 7.68 -14.17 16.40
N THR A 21 7.79 -14.56 15.13
CA THR A 21 8.93 -15.31 14.59
C THR A 21 9.88 -14.40 13.82
N SER A 22 11.07 -14.90 13.49
CA SER A 22 12.08 -14.15 12.74
C SER A 22 11.58 -13.75 11.34
N GLN A 23 11.97 -12.55 10.91
CA GLN A 23 11.48 -11.93 9.68
C GLN A 23 12.03 -12.60 8.43
N ILE A 24 11.14 -12.80 7.45
CA ILE A 24 11.51 -13.12 6.07
C ILE A 24 12.13 -11.87 5.44
N ALA A 25 13.25 -12.04 4.72
CA ALA A 25 13.89 -10.94 4.01
C ALA A 25 13.03 -10.47 2.82
N VAL A 26 12.42 -9.29 2.95
CA VAL A 26 11.64 -8.65 1.88
C VAL A 26 12.56 -7.86 0.97
N LYS A 27 12.52 -8.12 -0.33
CA LYS A 27 13.38 -7.46 -1.34
C LYS A 27 12.66 -6.38 -2.16
N ARG A 28 11.34 -6.44 -2.22
CA ARG A 28 10.49 -5.51 -2.98
C ARG A 28 9.25 -5.21 -2.19
N VAL A 29 8.80 -3.97 -2.29
CA VAL A 29 7.62 -3.43 -1.64
C VAL A 29 6.84 -2.65 -2.68
N ALA A 30 5.52 -2.58 -2.52
CA ALA A 30 4.68 -1.83 -3.41
C ALA A 30 3.56 -1.11 -2.67
N LEU A 31 3.09 0.00 -3.23
CA LEU A 31 1.81 0.61 -2.86
C LEU A 31 0.75 0.19 -3.87
N LEU A 32 -0.43 -0.19 -3.37
CA LEU A 32 -1.57 -0.58 -4.18
C LEU A 32 -2.49 0.63 -4.39
N GLY A 33 -2.64 1.06 -5.63
CA GLY A 33 -3.43 2.25 -5.95
C GLY A 33 -4.92 2.05 -5.67
N GLU A 34 -5.42 0.83 -5.87
CA GLU A 34 -6.84 0.49 -5.77
C GLU A 34 -7.36 0.44 -4.30
N GLU A 35 -6.46 0.40 -3.32
CA GLU A 35 -6.83 0.44 -1.90
C GLU A 35 -7.33 1.83 -1.45
N TYR A 36 -7.07 2.86 -2.24
CA TYR A 36 -7.47 4.23 -1.95
C TYR A 36 -8.73 4.60 -2.74
N VAL A 37 -9.88 4.57 -2.07
CA VAL A 37 -11.20 4.81 -2.68
C VAL A 37 -11.24 6.17 -3.40
N GLY A 38 -11.46 6.12 -4.72
CA GLY A 38 -11.65 7.31 -5.54
C GLY A 38 -10.37 8.04 -5.94
N MET A 39 -9.20 7.54 -5.54
CA MET A 39 -7.89 8.14 -5.78
C MET A 39 -7.56 8.22 -7.27
N ARG A 40 -6.99 9.35 -7.69
CA ARG A 40 -6.46 9.55 -9.05
C ARG A 40 -4.99 9.98 -8.98
N PRO A 41 -4.04 9.11 -9.33
CA PRO A 41 -2.63 9.39 -9.10
C PRO A 41 -2.08 10.40 -10.11
N SER A 42 -1.35 11.39 -9.62
CA SER A 42 -0.39 12.18 -10.39
C SER A 42 1.01 11.71 -10.03
N MET A 43 1.71 11.06 -10.96
CA MET A 43 3.03 10.49 -10.70
C MET A 43 4.09 11.59 -10.60
N ALA A 44 4.94 11.51 -9.58
CA ALA A 44 6.14 12.34 -9.41
C ALA A 44 7.44 11.60 -9.81
N VAL A 45 7.33 10.31 -10.11
CA VAL A 45 8.44 9.39 -10.38
C VAL A 45 8.07 8.43 -11.51
N GLN A 46 9.09 7.81 -12.10
CA GLN A 46 8.98 6.84 -13.18
C GLN A 46 9.83 5.59 -12.92
N GLU A 47 9.65 4.56 -13.74
CA GLU A 47 10.49 3.37 -13.69
C GLU A 47 11.97 3.72 -13.88
N GLY A 48 12.84 3.10 -13.10
CA GLY A 48 14.28 3.36 -13.09
C GLY A 48 14.71 4.50 -12.16
N ASP A 49 13.79 5.32 -11.64
CA ASP A 49 14.16 6.37 -10.69
C ASP A 49 14.70 5.78 -9.39
N ARG A 50 15.61 6.52 -8.74
CA ARG A 50 16.04 6.23 -7.37
C ARG A 50 15.19 7.03 -6.40
N VAL A 51 14.64 6.36 -5.40
CA VAL A 51 13.83 7.00 -4.35
C VAL A 51 14.44 6.77 -2.97
N GLN A 52 14.22 7.74 -2.09
CA GLN A 52 14.50 7.62 -0.67
C GLN A 52 13.23 7.30 0.10
N LYS A 53 13.35 6.58 1.22
CA LYS A 53 12.22 6.38 2.14
C LYS A 53 11.61 7.73 2.52
N GLY A 54 10.29 7.86 2.37
CA GLY A 54 9.55 9.10 2.62
C GLY A 54 9.49 10.06 1.42
N GLN A 55 10.18 9.76 0.32
CA GLN A 55 10.09 10.57 -0.91
C GLN A 55 8.70 10.43 -1.54
N PRO A 56 8.06 11.53 -1.98
CA PRO A 56 6.79 11.48 -2.70
C PRO A 56 6.91 10.70 -4.02
N LEU A 57 5.94 9.82 -4.26
CA LEU A 57 5.81 8.98 -5.44
C LEU A 57 4.69 9.46 -6.34
N PHE A 58 3.55 9.75 -5.73
CA PHE A 58 2.40 10.33 -6.42
C PHE A 58 1.53 11.10 -5.43
N GLU A 59 0.69 11.96 -5.97
CA GLU A 59 -0.36 12.68 -5.23
C GLU A 59 -1.74 12.26 -5.73
N ASP A 60 -2.76 12.43 -4.89
CA ASP A 60 -4.15 12.26 -5.33
C ASP A 60 -4.70 13.57 -5.91
N LYS A 61 -4.99 13.57 -7.22
CA LYS A 61 -5.62 14.71 -7.89
C LYS A 61 -7.01 15.05 -7.35
N LYS A 62 -7.72 14.07 -6.75
CA LYS A 62 -9.03 14.31 -6.14
C LYS A 62 -8.94 14.83 -4.71
N ASN A 63 -7.79 14.68 -4.06
CA ASN A 63 -7.55 15.15 -2.71
C ASN A 63 -6.19 15.87 -2.63
N PRO A 64 -6.13 17.12 -3.13
CA PRO A 64 -4.89 17.89 -3.19
C PRO A 64 -4.21 18.01 -1.82
N GLY A 65 -2.89 17.82 -1.78
CA GLY A 65 -2.09 17.82 -0.55
C GLY A 65 -1.86 16.44 0.07
N VAL A 66 -2.56 15.41 -0.40
CA VAL A 66 -2.26 14.02 -0.03
C VAL A 66 -1.15 13.48 -0.92
N HIS A 67 0.00 13.20 -0.30
CA HIS A 67 1.15 12.58 -0.94
C HIS A 67 1.35 11.14 -0.48
N PHE A 68 1.60 10.26 -1.44
CA PHE A 68 1.96 8.87 -1.21
C PHE A 68 3.47 8.73 -1.35
N THR A 69 4.12 8.23 -0.31
CA THR A 69 5.59 8.25 -0.19
C THR A 69 6.20 6.87 -0.22
N ALA A 70 7.48 6.77 -0.62
CA ALA A 70 8.21 5.52 -0.67
C ALA A 70 8.33 4.87 0.73
N PRO A 71 7.86 3.63 0.92
CA PRO A 71 8.03 2.91 2.19
C PRO A 71 9.49 2.48 2.43
N ALA A 72 10.29 2.38 1.36
CA ALA A 72 11.70 2.03 1.42
C ALA A 72 12.52 2.82 0.38
N SER A 73 13.82 2.97 0.63
CA SER A 73 14.76 3.52 -0.35
C SER A 73 15.14 2.44 -1.37
N GLY A 74 15.27 2.81 -2.64
CA GLY A 74 15.59 1.85 -3.68
C GLY A 74 15.46 2.40 -5.08
N VAL A 75 15.28 1.49 -6.04
CA VAL A 75 15.04 1.80 -7.45
C VAL A 75 13.64 1.32 -7.81
N ILE A 76 12.99 2.10 -8.65
CA ILE A 76 11.63 1.82 -9.09
C ILE A 76 11.66 0.76 -10.17
N SER A 77 11.20 -0.43 -9.83
CA SER A 77 11.24 -1.56 -10.75
C SER A 77 10.13 -1.56 -11.78
N ALA A 78 8.91 -1.12 -11.42
CA ALA A 78 7.76 -1.17 -12.31
C ALA A 78 6.63 -0.23 -11.86
N VAL A 79 5.84 0.29 -12.81
CA VAL A 79 4.57 0.99 -12.61
C VAL A 79 3.46 0.25 -13.34
N HIS A 80 2.76 -0.61 -12.60
CA HIS A 80 1.69 -1.40 -13.20
C HIS A 80 0.41 -0.58 -13.36
N ARG A 81 -0.11 -0.59 -14.59
CA ARG A 81 -1.36 0.09 -14.96
C ARG A 81 -2.36 -0.91 -15.52
N GLY A 82 -3.58 -0.86 -15.01
CA GLY A 82 -4.70 -1.67 -15.47
C GLY A 82 -5.54 -0.96 -16.54
N GLU A 83 -6.78 -1.44 -16.69
CA GLU A 83 -7.75 -0.86 -17.63
C GLU A 83 -7.95 0.64 -17.36
N ARG A 84 -8.11 1.44 -18.44
CA ARG A 84 -8.24 2.91 -18.35
C ARG A 84 -7.08 3.59 -17.61
N ARG A 85 -5.89 2.96 -17.58
CA ARG A 85 -4.65 3.45 -16.95
C ARG A 85 -4.74 3.61 -15.42
N VAL A 86 -5.64 2.87 -14.76
CA VAL A 86 -5.71 2.80 -13.30
C VAL A 86 -4.38 2.29 -12.75
N LEU A 87 -3.87 2.93 -11.70
CA LEU A 87 -2.64 2.50 -11.03
C LEU A 87 -2.95 1.28 -10.16
N GLN A 88 -2.32 0.14 -10.47
CA GLN A 88 -2.52 -1.10 -9.73
C GLN A 88 -1.51 -1.22 -8.61
N SER A 89 -0.23 -1.27 -8.96
CA SER A 89 0.86 -1.44 -8.02
C SER A 89 2.10 -0.73 -8.49
N TRP A 90 2.91 -0.31 -7.51
CA TRP A 90 4.20 0.29 -7.74
C TRP A 90 5.13 0.01 -6.59
#